data_AF-A0A0C3AKA1-F1
#
_entry.id   AF-A0A0C3AKA1-F1
#
_cell.length_a   1.000
_cell.length_b   1.000
_cell.length_c   1.000
_cell.angle_alpha   90.00
_cell.angle_beta   90.00
_cell.angle_gamma   90.00
#
_symmetry.space_group_name_H-M   'P 1'
#
loop_
_entity.id
_entity.type
_entity.pdbx_description
1 polymer ?
#
loop_
_entity_poly.entity_id
_entity_poly.type
_entity_poly.pdbx_seq_one_letter_code
_entity_poly.pdbx_strand_id
1 'polypeptide(L)'
;MLLSTLAKLTPFLLAASALPLEHSVVKRDGQGSTTLAAREPASGANWVKLGCYVDTVTPRTLTGPTIVSDAGMTNEYCQQFCDARGYSIAGTEWSKECFCDNAISNSLLADDATCDMTCTGDAQTCGGSARLTVWQNQGTVTDPNQVTVGDWAGQGCYTDSVINRALPTRKWIDGMTVEKCTAACFADDFKYAGLEYGNECYCANDIITSAGVGVPATDGCNMPCEGNAAQTCGSGDRLNLYLYTPTSAPVQIPSAGDWTLKGCYTLTIAPSPFANMWTVE
;
A
#
# COMPACT_ATOMS: atom_id res chain seq x y z
N MET A 1 -43.60 37.49 -49.94
CA MET A 1 -43.61 38.86 -50.51
C MET A 1 -44.18 39.79 -49.45
N LEU A 2 -43.45 40.84 -49.04
CA LEU A 2 -43.92 42.05 -48.32
C LEU A 2 -44.65 41.82 -46.96
N LEU A 3 -44.81 42.75 -46.01
CA LEU A 3 -44.04 43.86 -45.41
C LEU A 3 -44.59 43.98 -43.94
N SER A 4 -44.07 44.72 -42.95
CA SER A 4 -42.96 45.68 -42.84
C SER A 4 -42.45 45.76 -41.39
N THR A 5 -41.23 46.27 -41.23
CA THR A 5 -40.64 46.86 -40.01
C THR A 5 -41.53 47.82 -39.21
N LEU A 6 -41.36 47.87 -37.88
CA LEU A 6 -41.23 49.16 -37.18
C LEU A 6 -40.50 49.03 -35.83
N ALA A 7 -39.36 49.70 -35.70
CA ALA A 7 -38.57 49.75 -34.48
C ALA A 7 -39.11 50.80 -33.50
N LYS A 8 -38.92 50.57 -32.19
CA LYS A 8 -39.00 51.62 -31.17
C LYS A 8 -37.79 51.56 -30.26
N LEU A 9 -36.93 52.57 -30.39
CA LEU A 9 -35.89 52.86 -29.40
C LEU A 9 -36.53 53.50 -28.17
N THR A 10 -36.11 53.06 -26.97
CA THR A 10 -36.27 53.79 -25.72
C THR A 10 -34.97 53.70 -24.91
N PRO A 11 -34.62 54.74 -24.12
CA PRO A 11 -33.23 55.04 -23.84
C PRO A 11 -32.64 54.33 -22.61
N PHE A 12 -31.31 54.32 -22.59
CA PHE A 12 -30.45 53.98 -21.46
C PHE A 12 -30.84 54.72 -20.17
N LEU A 13 -30.89 53.99 -19.06
CA LEU A 13 -30.86 54.54 -17.70
C LEU A 13 -29.91 53.66 -16.87
N LEU A 14 -28.70 54.16 -16.60
CA LEU A 14 -27.80 53.52 -15.64
C LEU A 14 -28.33 53.73 -14.22
N ALA A 15 -28.64 52.64 -13.52
CA ALA A 15 -28.76 52.62 -12.07
C ALA A 15 -27.52 51.93 -11.50
N ALA A 16 -26.50 52.71 -11.11
CA ALA A 16 -25.33 52.20 -10.43
C ALA A 16 -25.64 51.97 -8.94
N SER A 17 -26.01 50.73 -8.59
CA SER A 17 -26.17 50.32 -7.19
C SER A 17 -24.80 49.99 -6.59
N ALA A 18 -24.22 50.93 -5.86
CA ALA A 18 -23.01 50.70 -5.07
C ALA A 18 -23.31 49.76 -3.89
N LEU A 19 -22.61 48.63 -3.82
CA LEU A 19 -22.58 47.75 -2.65
C LEU A 19 -21.39 48.14 -1.75
N PRO A 20 -21.56 48.16 -0.41
CA PRO A 20 -20.47 48.50 0.50
C PRO A 20 -19.41 47.40 0.59
N LEU A 21 -18.14 47.81 0.61
CA LEU A 21 -16.99 46.94 0.88
C LEU A 21 -16.81 46.74 2.40
N GLU A 22 -17.41 45.68 2.95
CA GLU A 22 -17.11 45.26 4.32
C GLU A 22 -15.69 44.68 4.40
N HIS A 23 -14.81 45.39 5.12
CA HIS A 23 -13.44 44.94 5.39
C HIS A 23 -13.42 43.97 6.58
N SER A 24 -13.59 42.68 6.31
CA SER A 24 -13.33 41.63 7.30
C SER A 24 -11.83 41.49 7.57
N VAL A 25 -11.34 42.21 8.60
CA VAL A 25 -9.98 42.08 9.12
C VAL A 25 -9.85 40.74 9.85
N VAL A 26 -9.40 39.71 9.13
CA VAL A 26 -9.02 38.43 9.72
C VAL A 26 -7.64 38.59 10.37
N LYS A 27 -7.59 38.48 11.70
CA LYS A 27 -6.33 38.38 12.46
C LYS A 27 -5.60 37.12 12.03
N ARG A 28 -4.30 37.25 11.72
CA ARG A 28 -3.41 36.09 11.57
C ARG A 28 -2.78 35.79 12.92
N ASP A 29 -3.34 34.82 13.64
CA ASP A 29 -2.62 34.16 14.73
C ASP A 29 -1.66 33.11 14.15
N GLY A 30 -0.49 32.97 14.77
CA GLY A 30 0.66 32.30 14.19
C GLY A 30 0.73 30.78 14.45
N GLN A 31 1.42 30.10 13.53
CA GLN A 31 2.17 28.86 13.75
C GLN A 31 1.45 27.72 14.51
N GLY A 32 0.45 27.12 13.86
CA GLY A 32 0.24 25.68 13.98
C GLY A 32 1.08 24.96 12.92
N SER A 33 2.13 24.24 13.33
CA SER A 33 2.95 23.44 12.40
C SER A 33 2.17 22.21 11.93
N THR A 34 1.35 22.38 10.89
CA THR A 34 0.81 21.23 10.15
C THR A 34 1.92 20.59 9.34
N THR A 35 2.63 19.66 9.96
CA THR A 35 3.28 18.59 9.22
C THR A 35 2.20 17.96 8.34
N LEU A 36 2.30 18.17 7.02
CA LEU A 36 1.56 17.37 6.06
C LEU A 36 1.97 15.94 6.32
N ALA A 37 1.11 15.17 7.00
CA ALA A 37 1.27 13.74 7.07
C ALA A 37 1.34 13.26 5.63
N ALA A 38 2.48 12.66 5.26
CA ALA A 38 2.55 11.93 4.01
C ALA A 38 1.42 10.91 4.06
N ARG A 39 0.43 11.07 3.18
CA ARG A 39 -0.57 10.03 2.97
C ARG A 39 0.23 8.77 2.63
N GLU A 40 0.01 7.69 3.38
CA GLU A 40 0.72 6.43 3.13
C GLU A 40 0.66 6.09 1.64
N PRO A 41 1.77 5.59 1.07
CA PRO A 41 1.78 5.15 -0.32
C PRO A 41 0.68 4.10 -0.51
N ALA A 42 0.05 4.10 -1.68
CA ALA A 42 -0.83 3.00 -2.07
C ALA A 42 0.01 1.73 -2.21
N SER A 43 0.03 0.90 -1.16
CA SER A 43 0.72 -0.38 -1.13
C SER A 43 0.08 -1.33 -2.14
N GLY A 44 0.67 -1.40 -3.33
CA GLY A 44 0.22 -2.30 -4.40
C GLY A 44 0.46 -1.79 -5.82
N ALA A 45 0.83 -0.53 -6.06
CA ALA A 45 1.14 -0.08 -7.42
C ALA A 45 2.43 -0.74 -7.95
N ASN A 46 2.30 -1.62 -8.94
CA ASN A 46 3.46 -2.28 -9.58
C ASN A 46 4.02 -1.37 -10.68
N TRP A 47 5.09 -0.65 -10.37
CA TRP A 47 5.77 0.23 -11.31
C TRP A 47 6.93 -0.50 -12.01
N VAL A 48 6.84 -0.63 -13.33
CA VAL A 48 7.88 -1.26 -14.17
C VAL A 48 8.64 -0.18 -14.93
N LYS A 49 9.98 -0.20 -14.86
CA LYS A 49 10.85 0.69 -15.65
C LYS A 49 10.68 0.37 -17.14
N LEU A 50 10.25 1.35 -17.92
CA LEU A 50 10.14 1.25 -19.38
C LEU A 50 11.44 1.58 -20.11
N GLY A 51 12.35 2.32 -19.46
CA GLY A 51 13.68 2.65 -19.97
C GLY A 51 14.01 4.14 -19.87
N CYS A 52 15.14 4.52 -20.44
CA CYS A 52 15.53 5.91 -20.62
C CYS A 52 14.92 6.47 -21.92
N TYR A 53 14.28 7.64 -21.84
CA TYR A 53 13.67 8.33 -22.98
C TYR A 53 14.33 9.68 -23.21
N VAL A 54 14.46 10.08 -24.47
CA VAL A 54 14.83 11.45 -24.81
C VAL A 54 13.70 12.38 -24.39
N ASP A 55 14.04 13.45 -23.65
CA ASP A 55 13.08 14.48 -23.29
C ASP A 55 13.61 15.85 -23.69
N THR A 56 13.16 16.33 -24.86
CA THR A 56 13.51 17.68 -25.31
C THR A 56 12.61 18.71 -24.66
N VAL A 57 13.14 19.87 -24.26
CA VAL A 57 12.31 20.94 -23.68
C VAL A 57 11.19 21.41 -24.62
N THR A 58 11.32 21.18 -25.93
CA THR A 58 10.27 21.42 -26.93
C THR A 58 10.37 20.38 -28.08
N PRO A 59 9.43 19.42 -28.22
CA PRO A 59 8.35 19.06 -27.31
C PRO A 59 8.82 18.15 -26.15
N ARG A 60 8.23 18.33 -24.96
CA ARG A 60 8.40 17.43 -23.82
C ARG A 60 7.73 16.08 -24.05
N THR A 61 8.28 15.04 -23.43
CA THR A 61 7.89 13.63 -23.53
C THR A 61 6.77 13.26 -22.55
N LEU A 62 6.76 13.89 -21.36
CA LEU A 62 5.66 13.84 -20.38
C LEU A 62 5.18 15.26 -20.11
N THR A 63 3.87 15.49 -20.14
CA THR A 63 3.25 16.83 -20.20
C THR A 63 2.21 17.11 -19.11
N GLY A 64 1.92 16.12 -18.27
CA GLY A 64 1.03 16.26 -17.12
C GLY A 64 1.69 16.95 -15.91
N PRO A 65 1.19 16.72 -14.69
CA PRO A 65 1.69 17.34 -13.48
C PRO A 65 3.18 17.06 -13.22
N THR A 66 3.84 18.04 -12.63
CA THR A 66 5.26 17.94 -12.24
C THR A 66 5.48 18.32 -10.78
N ILE A 67 6.60 17.87 -10.21
CA ILE A 67 7.10 18.29 -8.90
C ILE A 67 8.63 18.27 -8.90
N VAL A 68 9.24 19.14 -8.09
CA VAL A 68 10.69 19.22 -7.89
C VAL A 68 11.00 19.02 -6.41
N SER A 69 12.06 18.27 -6.10
CA SER A 69 12.55 18.05 -4.74
C SER A 69 14.08 18.11 -4.70
N ASP A 70 14.64 19.20 -4.19
CA ASP A 70 16.10 19.45 -4.19
C ASP A 70 16.90 18.48 -3.27
N ALA A 71 16.24 17.72 -2.39
CA ALA A 71 16.90 16.86 -1.39
C ALA A 71 16.16 15.53 -1.10
N GLY A 72 15.15 15.18 -1.90
CA GLY A 72 14.26 14.05 -1.59
C GLY A 72 13.50 13.51 -2.79
N MET A 73 14.04 13.63 -4.00
CA MET A 73 13.53 12.93 -5.17
C MET A 73 14.07 11.50 -5.18
N THR A 74 13.19 10.51 -5.37
CA THR A 74 13.52 9.13 -5.74
C THR A 74 12.54 8.69 -6.83
N ASN A 75 12.76 7.53 -7.47
CA ASN A 75 11.78 7.04 -8.43
C ASN A 75 10.44 6.73 -7.75
N GLU A 76 10.44 6.15 -6.55
CA GLU A 76 9.24 5.83 -5.77
C GLU A 76 8.48 7.09 -5.35
N TYR A 77 9.18 8.15 -4.94
CA TYR A 77 8.53 9.42 -4.62
C TYR A 77 7.80 10.00 -5.85
N CYS A 78 8.43 9.93 -7.02
CA CYS A 78 7.80 10.38 -8.26
C CYS A 78 6.59 9.50 -8.66
N GLN A 79 6.75 8.18 -8.60
CA GLN A 79 5.69 7.20 -8.84
C GLN A 79 4.48 7.43 -7.93
N GLN A 80 4.70 7.61 -6.61
CA GLN A 80 3.65 7.91 -5.64
C GLN A 80 2.96 9.26 -5.92
N PHE A 81 3.72 10.28 -6.32
CA PHE A 81 3.17 11.58 -6.70
C PHE A 81 2.23 11.48 -7.92
N CYS A 82 2.58 10.66 -8.91
CA CYS A 82 1.76 10.41 -10.11
C CYS A 82 0.55 9.51 -9.82
N ASP A 83 0.75 8.40 -9.10
CA ASP A 83 -0.31 7.45 -8.71
C ASP A 83 -1.43 8.15 -7.90
N ALA A 84 -1.05 8.95 -6.91
CA ALA A 84 -1.99 9.71 -6.07
C ALA A 84 -2.82 10.75 -6.85
N ARG A 85 -2.51 10.98 -8.13
CA ARG A 85 -3.22 11.87 -9.06
C ARG A 85 -3.86 11.14 -10.25
N GLY A 86 -3.80 9.81 -10.30
CA GLY A 86 -4.38 8.99 -11.37
C GLY A 86 -3.59 9.01 -12.67
N TYR A 87 -2.26 9.17 -12.60
CA TYR A 87 -1.37 9.09 -13.76
C TYR A 87 -0.60 7.76 -13.77
N SER A 88 -0.66 7.05 -14.90
CA SER A 88 -0.08 5.72 -15.08
C SER A 88 1.37 5.73 -15.58
N ILE A 89 1.91 6.88 -15.96
CA ILE A 89 3.32 7.08 -16.32
C ILE A 89 3.96 8.08 -15.36
N ALA A 90 5.15 7.75 -14.88
CA ALA A 90 6.00 8.60 -14.05
C ALA A 90 7.40 8.64 -14.66
N GLY A 91 8.03 9.81 -14.69
CA GLY A 91 9.38 9.98 -15.21
C GLY A 91 10.19 10.97 -14.39
N THR A 92 11.45 10.64 -14.14
CA THR A 92 12.39 11.50 -13.39
C THR A 92 13.44 12.10 -14.34
N GLU A 93 13.68 13.41 -14.22
CA GLU A 93 14.74 14.15 -14.95
C GLU A 93 15.68 14.86 -13.97
N TRP A 94 16.92 15.10 -14.40
CA TRP A 94 17.85 16.05 -13.79
C TRP A 94 18.04 15.88 -12.27
N SER A 95 18.14 14.64 -11.78
CA SER A 95 18.23 14.25 -10.36
C SER A 95 17.00 14.53 -9.48
N LYS A 96 16.22 15.56 -9.80
CA LYS A 96 15.33 16.23 -8.83
C LYS A 96 13.93 16.55 -9.34
N GLU A 97 13.67 16.33 -10.61
CA GLU A 97 12.43 16.70 -11.28
C GLU A 97 11.61 15.44 -11.56
N CYS A 98 10.31 15.51 -11.35
CA CYS A 98 9.36 14.44 -11.59
C CYS A 98 8.24 14.94 -12.51
N PHE A 99 7.85 14.10 -13.46
CA PHE A 99 6.86 14.36 -14.48
C PHE A 99 5.87 13.18 -14.55
N CYS A 100 4.59 13.49 -14.68
CA CYS A 100 3.53 12.50 -14.82
C CYS A 100 2.86 12.60 -16.19
N ASP A 101 2.40 11.47 -16.72
CA ASP A 101 1.46 11.45 -17.85
C ASP A 101 0.64 10.14 -17.84
N ASN A 102 -0.26 9.97 -18.80
CA ASN A 102 -0.94 8.69 -19.07
C ASN A 102 -0.50 8.06 -20.40
N ALA A 103 0.34 8.76 -21.17
CA ALA A 103 1.01 8.23 -22.36
C ALA A 103 2.37 8.91 -22.54
N ILE A 104 3.33 8.19 -23.14
CA ILE A 104 4.65 8.74 -23.49
C ILE A 104 4.53 9.44 -24.85
N SER A 105 4.53 10.77 -24.86
CA SER A 105 4.62 11.55 -26.10
C SER A 105 6.04 11.43 -26.66
N ASN A 106 6.19 11.24 -27.98
CA ASN A 106 7.49 11.06 -28.64
C ASN A 106 8.33 9.93 -28.00
N SER A 107 7.92 8.67 -28.21
CA SER A 107 8.51 7.47 -27.60
C SER A 107 9.94 7.09 -28.07
N LEU A 108 10.82 8.09 -28.23
CA LEU A 108 12.22 7.94 -28.60
C LEU A 108 13.03 7.46 -27.39
N LEU A 109 13.23 6.14 -27.32
CA LEU A 109 14.15 5.51 -26.38
C LEU A 109 15.59 6.02 -26.62
N ALA A 110 16.26 6.31 -25.51
CA ALA A 110 17.69 6.58 -25.46
C ALA A 110 18.44 5.33 -24.97
N ASP A 111 19.77 5.36 -25.02
CA ASP A 111 20.57 4.41 -24.26
C ASP A 111 20.35 4.64 -22.75
N ASP A 112 20.06 3.58 -22.02
CA ASP A 112 19.87 3.58 -20.56
C ASP A 112 21.09 4.19 -19.83
N ALA A 113 22.30 4.05 -20.39
CA ALA A 113 23.52 4.67 -19.88
C ALA A 113 23.56 6.21 -19.99
N THR A 114 22.59 6.85 -20.68
CA THR A 114 22.45 8.32 -20.73
C THR A 114 21.46 8.87 -19.71
N CYS A 115 20.71 8.00 -19.02
CA CYS A 115 20.10 8.33 -17.74
C CYS A 115 21.15 8.03 -16.66
N ASP A 116 22.02 9.00 -16.38
CA ASP A 116 23.23 8.84 -15.56
C ASP A 116 23.23 9.70 -14.28
N MET A 117 22.21 10.54 -14.07
CA MET A 117 22.15 11.44 -12.92
C MET A 117 21.52 10.75 -11.71
N THR A 118 22.26 10.72 -10.59
CA THR A 118 21.79 10.20 -9.31
C THR A 118 20.64 11.04 -8.76
N CYS A 119 19.63 10.41 -8.19
CA CYS A 119 18.51 11.05 -7.49
C CYS A 119 18.98 11.94 -6.32
N THR A 120 18.21 12.99 -5.96
CA THR A 120 18.56 13.85 -4.81
C THR A 120 18.27 13.23 -3.45
N GLY A 121 17.39 12.22 -3.38
CA GLY A 121 16.98 11.55 -2.15
C GLY A 121 17.66 10.21 -1.87
N ASP A 122 18.25 9.56 -2.87
CA ASP A 122 18.88 8.24 -2.73
C ASP A 122 19.99 7.98 -3.79
N ALA A 123 20.44 6.73 -3.91
CA ALA A 123 21.49 6.32 -4.84
C ALA A 123 20.97 5.80 -6.21
N GLN A 124 19.67 5.93 -6.51
CA GLN A 124 19.10 5.50 -7.78
C GLN A 124 19.41 6.50 -8.90
N THR A 125 19.09 6.11 -10.14
CA THR A 125 19.11 6.99 -11.31
C THR A 125 17.79 7.75 -11.43
N CYS A 126 17.86 9.08 -11.54
CA CYS A 126 16.74 9.99 -11.80
C CYS A 126 16.97 10.80 -13.08
N GLY A 127 16.99 10.10 -14.22
CA GLY A 127 17.15 10.71 -15.54
C GLY A 127 18.57 11.19 -15.84
N GLY A 128 18.64 12.24 -16.65
CA GLY A 128 19.89 12.86 -17.10
C GLY A 128 19.63 14.16 -17.89
N SER A 129 20.63 14.66 -18.61
CA SER A 129 20.50 15.86 -19.44
C SER A 129 19.59 15.62 -20.66
N ALA A 130 18.38 16.19 -20.66
CA ALA A 130 17.34 15.90 -21.67
C ALA A 130 16.98 14.40 -21.72
N ARG A 131 16.88 13.75 -20.55
CA ARG A 131 16.67 12.31 -20.39
C ARG A 131 15.76 11.99 -19.21
N LEU A 132 14.63 11.35 -19.50
CA LEU A 132 13.72 10.83 -18.48
C LEU A 132 14.00 9.36 -18.20
N THR A 133 14.16 8.97 -16.93
CA THR A 133 13.97 7.57 -16.53
C THR A 133 12.47 7.34 -16.36
N VAL A 134 11.85 6.55 -17.24
CA VAL A 134 10.39 6.40 -17.30
C VAL A 134 9.94 5.05 -16.72
N TRP A 135 8.86 5.10 -15.96
CA TRP A 135 8.19 3.97 -15.33
C TRP A 135 6.69 3.98 -15.68
N GLN A 136 6.10 2.78 -15.75
CA GLN A 136 4.67 2.59 -15.95
C GLN A 136 4.04 1.81 -14.80
N ASN A 137 2.94 2.34 -14.30
CA ASN A 137 2.06 1.68 -13.35
C ASN A 137 1.28 0.60 -14.10
N GLN A 138 1.51 -0.67 -13.74
CA GLN A 138 0.73 -1.81 -14.25
C GLN A 138 -0.60 -1.99 -13.50
N GLY A 139 -0.95 -1.03 -12.64
CA GLY A 139 -2.10 -1.06 -11.75
C GLY A 139 -1.73 -1.57 -10.36
N THR A 140 -2.75 -1.72 -9.52
CA THR A 140 -2.61 -2.37 -8.22
C THR A 140 -2.41 -3.87 -8.41
N VAL A 141 -1.16 -4.33 -8.36
CA VAL A 141 -0.89 -5.70 -7.92
C VAL A 141 -1.12 -5.69 -6.41
N THR A 142 -2.32 -6.10 -5.99
CA THR A 142 -2.47 -6.67 -4.65
C THR A 142 -1.44 -7.79 -4.57
N ASP A 143 -0.41 -7.63 -3.73
CA ASP A 143 0.54 -8.71 -3.48
C ASP A 143 -0.29 -9.95 -3.12
N PRO A 144 -0.23 -11.06 -3.89
CA PRO A 144 -1.03 -12.24 -3.63
C PRO A 144 -0.77 -12.82 -2.24
N ASN A 145 0.32 -12.39 -1.59
CA ASN A 145 0.75 -12.79 -0.26
C ASN A 145 0.25 -11.86 0.87
N GLN A 146 -0.38 -10.71 0.53
CA GLN A 146 -0.92 -9.71 1.47
C GLN A 146 -2.46 -9.65 1.39
N VAL A 147 -3.11 -10.79 1.11
CA VAL A 147 -4.57 -10.89 0.99
C VAL A 147 -5.21 -11.09 2.37
N THR A 148 -6.34 -10.43 2.64
CA THR A 148 -7.13 -10.64 3.86
C THR A 148 -8.12 -11.79 3.66
N VAL A 149 -8.17 -12.73 4.61
CA VAL A 149 -9.08 -13.88 4.60
C VAL A 149 -9.86 -13.93 5.93
N GLY A 150 -11.04 -13.31 5.95
CA GLY A 150 -11.80 -13.10 7.19
C GLY A 150 -11.04 -12.18 8.14
N ASP A 151 -10.88 -12.60 9.39
CA ASP A 151 -10.06 -11.89 10.40
C ASP A 151 -8.55 -12.17 10.29
N TRP A 152 -8.09 -12.87 9.24
CA TRP A 152 -6.66 -13.11 9.00
C TRP A 152 -6.09 -12.13 7.98
N ALA A 153 -5.14 -11.31 8.40
CA ALA A 153 -4.38 -10.43 7.52
C ALA A 153 -3.15 -11.17 6.98
N GLY A 154 -3.03 -11.30 5.65
CA GLY A 154 -1.77 -11.66 5.00
C GLY A 154 -0.66 -10.70 5.45
N GLN A 155 0.52 -11.25 5.71
CA GLN A 155 1.72 -10.52 6.14
C GLN A 155 2.81 -10.52 5.05
N GLY A 156 2.58 -11.22 3.93
CA GLY A 156 3.50 -11.34 2.82
C GLY A 156 4.24 -12.68 2.79
N CYS A 157 5.35 -12.69 2.07
CA CYS A 157 6.22 -13.84 1.94
C CYS A 157 7.29 -13.85 3.04
N TYR A 158 7.54 -15.02 3.62
CA TYR A 158 8.55 -15.23 4.66
C TYR A 158 9.46 -16.41 4.31
N THR A 159 10.71 -16.36 4.75
CA THR A 159 11.63 -17.50 4.64
C THR A 159 11.27 -18.60 5.62
N ASP A 160 11.47 -19.85 5.20
CA ASP A 160 11.34 -21.02 6.06
C ASP A 160 12.55 -21.97 5.92
N SER A 161 12.58 -23.05 6.71
CA SER A 161 13.52 -24.15 6.51
C SER A 161 12.97 -25.48 7.01
N VAL A 162 13.09 -26.52 6.18
CA VAL A 162 12.79 -27.91 6.59
C VAL A 162 13.56 -28.40 7.83
N ILE A 163 14.69 -27.77 8.18
CA ILE A 163 15.51 -28.10 9.36
C ILE A 163 15.03 -27.31 10.59
N ASN A 164 14.77 -26.01 10.42
CA ASN A 164 14.34 -25.09 11.47
C ASN A 164 13.10 -24.35 10.97
N ARG A 165 11.90 -24.90 11.21
CA ARG A 165 10.65 -24.30 10.72
C ARG A 165 10.35 -22.98 11.44
N ALA A 166 10.00 -21.94 10.68
CA ALA A 166 9.54 -20.64 11.18
C ALA A 166 8.23 -20.77 11.97
N LEU A 167 7.34 -21.67 11.53
CA LEU A 167 6.12 -22.07 12.25
C LEU A 167 6.18 -23.58 12.53
N PRO A 168 6.37 -24.02 13.79
CA PRO A 168 6.72 -25.41 14.07
C PRO A 168 5.55 -26.40 14.04
N THR A 169 4.27 -25.96 14.10
CA THR A 169 3.13 -26.88 14.22
C THR A 169 2.46 -27.14 12.87
N ARG A 170 2.81 -28.24 12.21
CA ARG A 170 2.18 -28.66 10.94
C ARG A 170 0.74 -29.14 11.13
N LYS A 171 -0.15 -28.79 10.20
CA LYS A 171 -1.51 -29.34 10.05
C LYS A 171 -1.57 -30.25 8.82
N TRP A 172 -2.50 -31.21 8.83
CA TRP A 172 -2.76 -32.13 7.73
C TRP A 172 -4.15 -31.84 7.18
N ILE A 173 -4.22 -31.36 5.93
CA ILE A 173 -5.44 -30.83 5.31
C ILE A 173 -5.41 -31.21 3.82
N ASP A 174 -6.44 -31.91 3.35
CA ASP A 174 -6.55 -32.29 1.94
C ASP A 174 -7.07 -31.14 1.08
N GLY A 175 -6.50 -30.97 -0.13
CA GLY A 175 -6.88 -29.92 -1.07
C GLY A 175 -6.69 -28.52 -0.48
N MET A 176 -5.46 -28.17 -0.12
CA MET A 176 -5.12 -26.97 0.65
C MET A 176 -5.67 -25.68 0.04
N THR A 177 -6.19 -24.79 0.89
CA THR A 177 -6.51 -23.39 0.55
C THR A 177 -6.12 -22.51 1.73
N VAL A 178 -5.99 -21.20 1.50
CA VAL A 178 -5.68 -20.23 2.57
C VAL A 178 -6.74 -20.30 3.68
N GLU A 179 -8.02 -20.35 3.32
CA GLU A 179 -9.14 -20.46 4.28
C GLU A 179 -9.05 -21.70 5.16
N LYS A 180 -8.68 -22.85 4.58
CA LYS A 180 -8.57 -24.10 5.34
C LYS A 180 -7.42 -24.04 6.34
N CYS A 181 -6.26 -23.51 5.95
CA CYS A 181 -5.12 -23.40 6.86
C CYS A 181 -5.38 -22.41 7.99
N THR A 182 -5.87 -21.21 7.67
CA THR A 182 -6.20 -20.20 8.69
C THR A 182 -7.29 -20.69 9.64
N ALA A 183 -8.32 -21.38 9.15
CA ALA A 183 -9.35 -22.00 10.00
C ALA A 183 -8.78 -23.11 10.91
N ALA A 184 -7.86 -23.95 10.41
CA ALA A 184 -7.23 -25.01 11.19
C ALA A 184 -6.23 -24.49 12.25
N CYS A 185 -5.54 -23.38 11.97
CA CYS A 185 -4.72 -22.70 12.97
C CYS A 185 -5.59 -21.98 14.02
N PHE A 186 -6.68 -21.34 13.60
CA PHE A 186 -7.64 -20.71 14.51
C PHE A 186 -8.29 -21.70 15.47
N ALA A 187 -8.69 -22.87 14.99
CA ALA A 187 -9.37 -23.90 15.78
C ALA A 187 -8.52 -24.47 16.94
N ASP A 188 -7.19 -24.34 16.86
CA ASP A 188 -6.23 -24.77 17.88
C ASP A 188 -5.51 -23.57 18.55
N ASP A 189 -6.17 -22.40 18.63
CA ASP A 189 -5.72 -21.19 19.33
C ASP A 189 -4.33 -20.64 18.90
N PHE A 190 -4.00 -20.73 17.60
CA PHE A 190 -2.78 -20.13 17.04
C PHE A 190 -3.02 -18.74 16.43
N LYS A 191 -2.11 -17.80 16.70
CA LYS A 191 -2.09 -16.45 16.12
C LYS A 191 -1.59 -16.37 14.68
N TYR A 192 -0.68 -17.27 14.30
CA TYR A 192 -0.05 -17.30 12.98
C TYR A 192 -0.42 -18.58 12.23
N ALA A 193 -0.68 -18.41 10.94
CA ALA A 193 -0.85 -19.47 9.95
C ALA A 193 0.13 -19.21 8.81
N GLY A 194 0.72 -20.26 8.26
CA GLY A 194 1.65 -20.16 7.14
C GLY A 194 1.45 -21.32 6.18
N LEU A 195 1.42 -21.01 4.88
CA LEU A 195 1.24 -22.01 3.83
C LEU A 195 2.52 -22.17 3.02
N GLU A 196 2.93 -23.42 2.81
CA GLU A 196 4.15 -23.81 2.10
C GLU A 196 3.84 -24.87 1.02
N TYR A 197 4.68 -24.91 -0.01
CA TYR A 197 4.73 -25.99 -1.01
C TYR A 197 3.39 -26.35 -1.69
N GLY A 198 2.45 -25.40 -1.78
CA GLY A 198 1.14 -25.60 -2.41
C GLY A 198 0.14 -26.39 -1.57
N ASN A 199 0.61 -27.25 -0.65
CA ASN A 199 -0.22 -28.20 0.10
C ASN A 199 0.11 -28.37 1.59
N GLU A 200 1.06 -27.61 2.14
CA GLU A 200 1.40 -27.66 3.56
C GLU A 200 0.82 -26.46 4.32
N CYS A 201 0.45 -26.69 5.57
CA CYS A 201 -0.05 -25.67 6.50
C CYS A 201 0.69 -25.80 7.83
N TYR A 202 1.14 -24.68 8.36
CA TYR A 202 1.89 -24.57 9.60
C TYR A 202 1.28 -23.46 10.47
N CYS A 203 1.30 -23.66 11.79
CA CYS A 203 0.77 -22.72 12.76
C CYS A 203 1.80 -22.43 13.86
N ALA A 204 1.71 -21.23 14.44
CA ALA A 204 2.44 -20.88 15.66
C ALA A 204 1.77 -19.74 16.42
N ASN A 205 2.23 -19.50 17.65
CA ASN A 205 1.90 -18.30 18.41
C ASN A 205 3.00 -17.22 18.34
N ASP A 206 4.19 -17.60 17.89
CA ASP A 206 5.36 -16.75 17.67
C ASP A 206 6.13 -17.29 16.44
N ILE A 207 6.76 -16.40 15.67
CA ILE A 207 7.58 -16.79 14.50
C ILE A 207 8.99 -17.11 14.98
N ILE A 208 9.51 -18.30 14.67
CA ILE A 208 10.89 -18.69 15.00
C ILE A 208 11.85 -18.03 14.00
N THR A 209 12.62 -17.05 14.47
CA THR A 209 13.66 -16.39 13.67
C THR A 209 15.05 -16.93 14.02
N SER A 210 15.70 -17.65 13.11
CA SER A 210 17.08 -18.12 13.30
C SER A 210 17.80 -18.36 11.98
N ALA A 211 19.08 -18.00 11.87
CA ALA A 211 19.89 -18.24 10.65
C ALA A 211 19.26 -17.79 9.31
N GLY A 212 18.40 -16.77 9.31
CA GLY A 212 17.69 -16.29 8.12
C GLY A 212 16.33 -16.95 7.85
N VAL A 213 15.85 -17.83 8.72
CA VAL A 213 14.45 -18.33 8.78
C VAL A 213 13.55 -17.29 9.44
N GLY A 214 12.28 -17.25 9.04
CA GLY A 214 11.23 -16.49 9.73
C GLY A 214 11.31 -14.97 9.50
N VAL A 215 12.08 -14.54 8.50
CA VAL A 215 12.21 -13.13 8.12
C VAL A 215 11.44 -12.85 6.82
N PRO A 216 11.00 -11.62 6.56
CA PRO A 216 10.35 -11.26 5.31
C PRO A 216 11.22 -11.59 4.10
N ALA A 217 10.59 -12.12 3.05
CA ALA A 217 11.16 -12.36 1.74
C ALA A 217 10.42 -11.52 0.69
N THR A 218 11.15 -11.05 -0.32
CA THR A 218 10.57 -10.28 -1.43
C THR A 218 10.05 -11.17 -2.57
N ASP A 219 10.34 -12.47 -2.53
CA ASP A 219 10.03 -13.42 -3.61
C ASP A 219 9.80 -14.86 -3.13
N GLY A 220 9.31 -15.69 -4.06
CA GLY A 220 9.20 -17.14 -3.89
C GLY A 220 7.88 -17.66 -3.32
N CYS A 221 6.99 -16.81 -2.80
CA CYS A 221 5.62 -17.20 -2.44
C CYS A 221 4.69 -17.06 -3.65
N ASN A 222 4.75 -18.03 -4.57
CA ASN A 222 3.97 -18.01 -5.82
C ASN A 222 3.49 -19.39 -6.28
N MET A 223 3.68 -20.44 -5.47
CA MET A 223 3.12 -21.75 -5.76
C MET A 223 1.60 -21.72 -5.56
N PRO A 224 0.80 -22.14 -6.56
CA PRO A 224 -0.65 -22.20 -6.42
C PRO A 224 -1.09 -23.19 -5.33
N CYS A 225 -2.14 -22.86 -4.59
CA CYS A 225 -2.72 -23.78 -3.61
C CYS A 225 -3.39 -24.98 -4.29
N GLU A 226 -3.17 -26.19 -3.76
CA GLU A 226 -3.68 -27.46 -4.31
C GLU A 226 -5.20 -27.46 -4.50
N GLY A 227 -5.94 -26.89 -3.54
CA GLY A 227 -7.41 -26.78 -3.58
C GLY A 227 -7.95 -25.51 -4.25
N ASN A 228 -7.10 -24.52 -4.55
CA ASN A 228 -7.51 -23.29 -5.23
C ASN A 228 -6.33 -22.60 -5.95
N ALA A 229 -6.19 -22.85 -7.25
CA ALA A 229 -5.10 -22.30 -8.04
C ALA A 229 -5.12 -20.75 -8.23
N ALA A 230 -6.16 -20.06 -7.75
CA ALA A 230 -6.21 -18.59 -7.70
C ALA A 230 -5.55 -17.99 -6.44
N GLN A 231 -5.10 -18.84 -5.49
CA GLN A 231 -4.41 -18.45 -4.26
C GLN A 231 -2.95 -18.93 -4.28
N THR A 232 -2.08 -18.27 -3.52
CA THR A 232 -0.70 -18.67 -3.29
C THR A 232 -0.51 -19.35 -1.93
N CYS A 233 0.24 -20.45 -1.96
CA CYS A 233 0.54 -21.34 -0.84
C CYS A 233 2.05 -21.58 -0.72
N GLY A 234 2.83 -20.49 -0.70
CA GLY A 234 4.27 -20.50 -0.48
C GLY A 234 5.09 -20.97 -1.68
N SER A 235 6.20 -21.65 -1.38
CA SER A 235 7.02 -22.57 -2.21
C SER A 235 7.93 -23.34 -1.25
N GLY A 236 8.86 -24.17 -1.73
CA GLY A 236 9.88 -24.77 -0.84
C GLY A 236 10.70 -23.69 -0.12
N ASP A 237 10.83 -23.81 1.21
CA ASP A 237 11.51 -22.84 2.10
C ASP A 237 10.92 -21.40 2.00
N ARG A 238 9.61 -21.30 1.69
CA ARG A 238 8.86 -20.04 1.55
C ARG A 238 7.42 -20.15 2.07
N LEU A 239 7.10 -19.37 3.10
CA LEU A 239 5.77 -19.32 3.72
C LEU A 239 4.98 -18.09 3.26
N ASN A 240 3.77 -18.34 2.77
CA ASN A 240 2.71 -17.34 2.76
C ASN A 240 2.21 -17.14 4.20
N LEU A 241 2.59 -16.05 4.87
CA LEU A 241 2.28 -15.83 6.29
C LEU A 241 0.98 -15.03 6.48
N TYR A 242 0.17 -15.44 7.46
CA TYR A 242 -1.04 -14.77 7.89
C TYR A 242 -1.04 -14.59 9.41
N LEU A 243 -1.50 -13.43 9.88
CA LEU A 243 -1.68 -13.10 11.30
C LEU A 243 -3.18 -12.91 11.58
N TYR A 244 -3.67 -13.54 12.66
CA TYR A 244 -5.03 -13.32 13.15
C TYR A 244 -5.15 -11.93 13.78
N THR A 245 -5.96 -11.08 13.17
CA THR A 245 -6.27 -9.71 13.58
C THR A 245 -7.79 -9.55 13.68
N PRO A 246 -8.41 -9.81 14.85
CA PRO A 246 -9.86 -9.74 14.98
C PRO A 246 -10.35 -8.32 14.67
N THR A 247 -11.14 -8.19 13.61
CA THR A 247 -11.65 -6.91 13.11
C THR A 247 -12.81 -6.38 13.96
N SER A 248 -13.44 -7.24 14.76
CA SER A 248 -14.41 -6.83 15.78
C SER A 248 -13.75 -6.74 17.16
N ALA A 249 -13.94 -5.61 17.84
CA ALA A 249 -13.69 -5.53 19.27
C ALA A 249 -14.55 -6.59 19.98
N PRO A 250 -14.03 -7.30 21.02
CA PRO A 250 -14.79 -8.33 21.70
C PRO A 250 -16.09 -7.73 22.23
N VAL A 251 -17.22 -8.26 21.77
CA VAL A 251 -18.57 -7.74 22.08
C VAL A 251 -18.72 -7.65 23.60
N GLN A 252 -18.61 -6.42 24.11
CA GLN A 252 -18.85 -6.14 25.51
C GLN A 252 -20.35 -6.27 25.74
N ILE A 253 -20.80 -7.45 26.17
CA ILE A 253 -22.21 -7.64 26.55
C ILE A 253 -22.47 -6.70 27.74
N PRO A 254 -23.35 -5.68 27.62
CA PRO A 254 -23.67 -4.82 28.73
C PRO A 254 -24.52 -5.60 29.73
N SER A 255 -23.87 -6.13 30.77
CA SER A 255 -24.42 -6.77 31.98
C SER A 255 -25.58 -7.75 31.78
N ALA A 256 -25.31 -9.05 31.98
CA ALA A 256 -26.36 -10.05 32.16
C ALA A 256 -26.99 -9.92 33.56
N GLY A 257 -27.96 -9.01 33.73
CA GLY A 257 -28.57 -8.72 35.02
C GLY A 257 -27.63 -7.95 35.96
N ASP A 258 -27.63 -8.26 37.25
CA ASP A 258 -26.85 -7.53 38.28
C ASP A 258 -25.31 -7.73 38.18
N TRP A 259 -24.84 -8.50 37.20
CA TRP A 259 -23.42 -8.80 37.02
C TRP A 259 -22.68 -7.66 36.30
N THR A 260 -21.88 -6.92 37.06
CA THR A 260 -20.99 -5.87 36.54
C THR A 260 -19.72 -6.47 35.93
N LEU A 261 -19.45 -6.20 34.65
CA LEU A 261 -18.21 -6.58 34.00
C LEU A 261 -17.01 -5.86 34.66
N LYS A 262 -16.08 -6.63 35.25
CA LYS A 262 -14.86 -6.09 35.90
C LYS A 262 -13.68 -5.88 34.94
N GLY A 263 -13.87 -6.21 33.65
CA GLY A 263 -12.86 -6.16 32.60
C GLY A 263 -12.54 -7.54 32.02
N CYS A 264 -11.91 -7.58 30.85
CA CYS A 264 -11.39 -8.81 30.26
C CYS A 264 -10.01 -9.13 30.87
N TYR A 265 -9.82 -10.36 31.35
CA TYR A 265 -8.52 -10.84 31.82
C TYR A 265 -7.79 -11.59 30.69
N THR A 266 -6.54 -11.23 30.43
CA THR A 266 -5.65 -12.06 29.60
C THR A 266 -5.17 -13.23 30.45
N LEU A 267 -5.51 -14.45 30.05
CA LEU A 267 -5.11 -15.67 30.74
C LEU A 267 -3.63 -15.98 30.42
N THR A 268 -2.71 -15.33 31.12
CA THR A 268 -1.28 -15.69 31.10
C THR A 268 -1.10 -17.02 31.82
N ILE A 269 -1.18 -18.12 31.07
CA ILE A 269 -0.85 -19.46 31.55
C ILE A 269 0.67 -19.50 31.80
N ALA A 270 1.09 -19.12 33.01
CA ALA A 270 2.44 -19.39 33.47
C ALA A 270 2.63 -20.91 33.58
N PRO A 271 3.73 -21.50 33.06
CA PRO A 271 4.01 -22.91 33.23
C PRO A 271 4.38 -23.19 34.70
N SER A 272 3.36 -23.51 35.50
CA SER A 272 3.46 -23.84 36.92
C SER A 272 3.08 -25.32 37.13
N PRO A 273 3.88 -26.13 37.83
CA PRO A 273 3.62 -27.56 38.02
C PRO A 273 2.56 -27.87 39.11
N PHE A 274 1.88 -26.86 39.65
CA PHE A 274 0.88 -27.04 40.72
C PHE A 274 -0.49 -26.48 40.30
N ALA A 275 -1.30 -27.35 39.72
CA ALA A 275 -2.73 -27.13 39.60
C ALA A 275 -3.41 -27.20 40.98
N ASN A 276 -4.53 -26.48 41.11
CA ASN A 276 -5.48 -26.51 42.24
C ASN A 276 -5.10 -25.72 43.51
N MET A 277 -5.09 -24.39 43.41
CA MET A 277 -5.59 -23.57 44.52
C MET A 277 -6.24 -22.27 44.02
N TRP A 278 -7.57 -22.26 43.94
CA TRP A 278 -8.35 -21.04 43.72
C TRP A 278 -8.84 -20.54 45.08
N THR A 279 -8.20 -19.49 45.61
CA THR A 279 -8.75 -18.67 46.69
C THR A 279 -9.07 -17.31 46.12
N VAL A 280 -10.35 -16.92 46.18
CA VAL A 280 -10.84 -15.60 45.80
C VAL A 280 -11.01 -14.81 47.10
N GLU A 281 -10.33 -13.67 47.20
CA GLU A 281 -10.65 -12.58 48.15
C GLU A 281 -11.40 -11.46 47.40
#